data_AF-A0A917UNQ4-F1
#
_entry.id   AF-A0A917UNQ4-F1
#
_cell.length_a   1.000
_cell.length_b   1.000
_cell.length_c   1.000
_cell.angle_alpha   90.00
_cell.angle_beta   90.00
_cell.angle_gamma   90.00
#
_symmetry.space_group_name_H-M   'P 1'
#
loop_
_entity.id
_entity.type
_entity.pdbx_description
1 polymer ?
#
loop_
_entity_poly.entity_id
_entity_poly.type
_entity_poly.pdbx_seq_one_letter_code
_entity_poly.pdbx_strand_id
1 'polypeptide(L)'
;MEFDPADADLFAETFRASVIPRLETLPGLARASLLIDRDRGRGLVGAVFTDRESLGASRAGQAAARHEGAAKANVTVTGLEEFEVVLADVRGD
;
A
#
# COMPACT_ATOMS: atom_id res chain seq x y z
N MET A 1 -5.56 -8.31 0.14
CA MET A 1 -5.49 -8.51 -1.33
C MET A 1 -5.15 -9.95 -1.60
N GLU A 2 -5.64 -10.46 -2.73
CA GLU A 2 -5.38 -11.82 -3.22
C GLU A 2 -4.84 -11.75 -4.64
N PHE A 3 -3.92 -12.65 -5.00
CA PHE A 3 -3.27 -12.76 -6.30
C PHE A 3 -2.81 -14.20 -6.54
N ASP A 4 -2.51 -14.58 -7.78
CA ASP A 4 -1.92 -15.89 -8.08
C ASP A 4 -0.48 -15.95 -7.54
N PRO A 5 -0.05 -16.98 -6.77
CA PRO A 5 1.34 -17.10 -6.30
C PRO A 5 2.42 -16.85 -7.36
N ALA A 6 2.16 -17.18 -8.64
CA ALA A 6 3.07 -16.91 -9.75
C ALA A 6 3.27 -15.41 -10.05
N ASP A 7 2.30 -14.56 -9.71
CA ASP A 7 2.31 -13.12 -9.93
C ASP A 7 2.95 -12.32 -8.78
N ALA A 8 3.54 -12.98 -7.77
CA ALA A 8 4.12 -12.32 -6.61
C ALA A 8 5.17 -11.25 -6.96
N ASP A 9 6.04 -11.53 -7.94
CA ASP A 9 7.07 -10.57 -8.38
C ASP A 9 6.48 -9.43 -9.22
N LEU A 10 5.49 -9.72 -10.06
CA LEU A 10 4.74 -8.70 -10.79
C LEU A 10 4.07 -7.73 -9.82
N PHE A 11 3.49 -8.25 -8.73
CA PHE A 11 2.86 -7.43 -7.71
C PHE A 11 3.88 -6.55 -6.97
N ALA A 12 5.00 -7.13 -6.52
CA ALA A 12 6.05 -6.38 -5.84
C ALA A 12 6.64 -5.26 -6.72
N GLU A 13 6.91 -5.56 -7.99
CA GLU A 13 7.45 -4.58 -8.94
C GLU A 13 6.42 -3.51 -9.29
N THR A 14 5.15 -3.88 -9.51
CA THR A 14 4.09 -2.90 -9.76
C THR A 14 3.91 -1.95 -8.58
N PHE A 15 3.97 -2.47 -7.36
CA PHE A 15 3.92 -1.63 -6.17
C PHE A 15 5.09 -0.62 -6.15
N ARG A 16 6.32 -1.10 -6.36
CA ARG A 16 7.52 -0.26 -6.37
C ARG A 16 7.52 0.79 -7.49
N ALA A 17 7.19 0.38 -8.72
CA ALA A 17 7.34 1.22 -9.90
C ALA A 17 6.13 2.13 -10.19
N SER A 18 4.93 1.74 -9.76
CA SER A 18 3.69 2.48 -10.08
C SER A 18 2.96 3.05 -8.87
N VAL A 19 2.97 2.34 -7.73
CA VAL A 19 2.17 2.75 -6.56
C VAL A 19 2.97 3.68 -5.66
N ILE A 20 4.21 3.32 -5.29
CA ILE A 20 5.07 4.14 -4.41
C ILE A 20 5.22 5.58 -4.93
N PRO A 21 5.57 5.85 -6.20
CA PRO A 21 5.74 7.22 -6.69
C PRO A 21 4.47 8.07 -6.57
N ARG A 22 3.29 7.45 -6.59
CA ARG A 22 2.01 8.14 -6.39
C ARG A 22 1.69 8.38 -4.93
N LEU A 23 2.03 7.43 -4.06
CA LEU A 23 1.84 7.63 -2.63
C LEU A 23 2.78 8.73 -2.12
N GLU A 24 4.01 8.80 -2.63
CA GLU A 24 5.01 9.81 -2.25
C GLU A 24 4.60 11.25 -2.61
N THR A 25 3.65 11.44 -3.54
CA THR A 25 3.11 12.78 -3.84
C THR A 25 1.99 13.20 -2.89
N LEU A 26 1.50 12.29 -2.03
CA LEU A 26 0.43 12.57 -1.09
C LEU A 26 1.00 13.29 0.15
N PRO A 27 0.48 14.48 0.50
CA PRO A 27 0.93 15.21 1.67
C PRO A 27 0.80 14.36 2.95
N GLY A 28 1.82 14.44 3.80
CA GLY A 28 1.84 13.76 5.09
C GLY A 28 2.11 12.27 5.02
N LEU A 29 2.47 11.67 3.87
CA LEU A 29 2.93 10.29 3.83
C LEU A 29 4.22 10.15 4.64
N ALA A 30 4.18 9.37 5.72
CA ALA A 30 5.33 9.06 6.55
C ALA A 30 6.00 7.73 6.15
N ARG A 31 5.20 6.76 5.71
CA ARG A 31 5.70 5.44 5.31
C ARG A 31 4.74 4.76 4.33
N ALA A 32 5.30 4.01 3.39
CA ALA A 32 4.57 3.00 2.64
C ALA A 32 5.27 1.65 2.77
N SER A 33 4.49 0.58 2.84
CA SER A 33 5.00 -0.79 2.95
C SER A 33 4.16 -1.76 2.15
N LEU A 34 4.80 -2.85 1.73
CA LEU A 34 4.17 -3.99 1.09
C LEU A 34 4.59 -5.25 1.86
N LEU A 35 3.59 -6.04 2.25
CA LEU A 35 3.78 -7.35 2.84
C LEU A 35 3.14 -8.38 1.91
N ILE A 36 3.88 -9.43 1.57
CA ILE A 36 3.43 -10.50 0.67
C ILE A 36 3.68 -11.86 1.32
N ASP A 37 2.62 -12.66 1.42
CA ASP A 37 2.68 -14.11 1.58
C ASP A 37 2.63 -14.72 0.17
N ARG A 38 3.82 -15.08 -0.34
CA ARG A 38 4.01 -15.53 -1.72
C ARG A 38 3.37 -16.89 -1.97
N ASP A 39 3.42 -17.78 -0.98
CA ASP A 39 2.91 -19.15 -1.11
C ASP A 39 1.38 -19.20 -1.11
N ARG A 40 0.74 -18.32 -0.32
CA ARG A 40 -0.73 -18.27 -0.21
C ARG A 40 -1.39 -17.27 -1.15
N GLY A 41 -0.61 -16.53 -1.94
CA GLY A 41 -1.15 -15.52 -2.86
C GLY A 41 -1.85 -14.37 -2.12
N ARG A 42 -1.32 -13.94 -0.97
CA ARG A 42 -1.93 -12.89 -0.14
C ARG A 42 -1.01 -11.72 0.05
N GLY A 43 -1.57 -10.52 0.00
CA GLY A 43 -0.81 -9.29 0.16
C GLY A 43 -1.55 -8.19 0.90
N LEU A 44 -0.76 -7.29 1.47
CA LEU A 44 -1.21 -6.09 2.17
C LEU A 44 -0.29 -4.92 1.83
N VAL A 45 -0.89 -3.80 1.44
CA VAL A 45 -0.20 -2.52 1.30
C VAL A 45 -0.61 -1.67 2.49
N GLY A 46 0.38 -1.11 3.18
CA GLY A 46 0.19 -0.16 4.26
C GLY A 46 0.70 1.22 3.86
N ALA A 47 -0.02 2.26 4.26
CA ALA A 47 0.42 3.65 4.16
C ALA A 47 0.15 4.34 5.51
N VAL A 48 1.20 4.91 6.10
CA VAL A 48 1.15 5.64 7.36
C VAL A 48 1.26 7.12 7.05
N PHE A 49 0.37 7.91 7.65
CA PHE A 49 0.36 9.37 7.52
C PHE A 49 0.71 10.03 8.85
N THR A 50 1.24 11.26 8.79
CA THR A 50 1.67 12.05 9.95
C THR A 50 0.53 12.39 10.90
N ASP A 51 -0.68 12.49 10.38
CA ASP A 51 -1.86 12.91 11.13
C ASP A 51 -3.16 12.47 10.42
N ARG A 52 -4.27 12.60 11.14
CA ARG A 52 -5.61 12.19 10.68
C ARG A 52 -6.13 13.06 9.54
N GLU A 53 -5.74 14.33 9.47
CA GLU A 53 -6.17 15.25 8.42
C GLU A 53 -5.53 14.83 7.08
N SER A 54 -4.23 14.60 7.09
CA SER A 54 -3.43 14.10 5.96
C SER A 54 -3.97 12.75 5.48
N LEU A 55 -4.24 11.80 6.39
CA LEU A 55 -4.90 10.53 6.03
C LEU A 55 -6.24 10.79 5.33
N GLY A 56 -7.08 11.66 5.90
CA GLY A 56 -8.38 12.00 5.34
C GLY A 56 -8.31 12.61 3.93
N ALA A 57 -7.39 13.54 3.71
CA ALA A 57 -7.14 14.19 2.43
C ALA A 57 -6.55 13.22 1.39
N SER A 58 -5.77 12.22 1.83
CA SER A 58 -5.09 11.26 0.95
C SER A 58 -6.02 10.25 0.27
N ARG A 59 -7.24 10.03 0.78
CA ARG A 59 -8.12 8.90 0.39
C ARG A 59 -8.35 8.79 -1.10
N ALA A 60 -8.61 9.90 -1.77
CA ALA A 60 -8.86 9.93 -3.22
C ALA A 60 -7.59 9.53 -4.01
N GLY A 61 -6.42 10.06 -3.62
CA GLY A 61 -5.14 9.72 -4.24
C GLY A 61 -4.75 8.26 -4.01
N GLN A 62 -4.95 7.74 -2.80
CA GLN A 62 -4.75 6.32 -2.51
C GLN A 62 -5.70 5.42 -3.30
N ALA A 63 -6.96 5.82 -3.47
CA ALA A 63 -7.93 5.07 -4.26
C ALA A 63 -7.52 4.98 -5.74
N ALA A 64 -7.05 6.09 -6.31
CA ALA A 64 -6.54 6.11 -7.68
C ALA A 64 -5.29 5.23 -7.84
N ALA A 65 -4.32 5.36 -6.94
CA ALA A 65 -3.09 4.56 -6.96
C ALA A 65 -3.38 3.05 -6.84
N ARG A 66 -4.31 2.68 -5.94
CA ARG A 66 -4.75 1.29 -5.78
C ARG A 66 -5.47 0.75 -7.00
N HIS A 67 -6.37 1.53 -7.60
CA HIS A 67 -7.11 1.09 -8.79
C HIS A 67 -6.17 0.76 -9.95
N GLU A 68 -5.22 1.66 -10.23
CA GLU A 68 -4.24 1.43 -11.30
C GLU A 68 -3.26 0.30 -10.97
N GLY A 69 -2.78 0.23 -9.73
CA GLY A 69 -1.86 -0.82 -9.28
C GLY A 69 -2.49 -2.21 -9.36
N ALA A 70 -3.75 -2.36 -8.89
CA ALA A 70 -4.46 -3.62 -8.92
C ALA A 70 -4.67 -4.14 -10.36
N ALA A 71 -5.04 -3.24 -11.28
CA ALA A 71 -5.22 -3.58 -12.69
C ALA A 71 -3.92 -4.05 -13.36
N LYS A 72 -2.77 -3.45 -13.01
CA LYS A 72 -1.45 -3.81 -13.57
C LYS A 72 -0.86 -5.08 -12.96
N ALA A 73 -1.17 -5.37 -11.69
CA ALA A 73 -0.57 -6.44 -10.91
C ALA A 73 -1.35 -7.75 -10.89
N ASN A 74 -2.50 -7.85 -11.58
CA ASN A 74 -3.44 -8.97 -11.47
C ASN A 74 -3.89 -9.25 -10.03
N VAL A 75 -4.07 -8.19 -9.24
CA VAL A 75 -4.41 -8.29 -7.82
C VAL A 75 -5.89 -7.97 -7.59
N THR A 76 -6.54 -8.79 -6.78
CA THR A 76 -7.89 -8.52 -6.27
C THR A 76 -7.82 -7.85 -4.90
N VAL A 77 -8.44 -6.67 -4.77
CA VAL A 77 -8.57 -5.97 -3.49
C VAL A 77 -9.76 -6.54 -2.74
N THR A 78 -9.51 -7.18 -1.61
CA THR A 78 -10.54 -7.85 -0.79
C THR A 78 -11.07 -7.02 0.37
N GLY A 79 -10.39 -5.92 0.72
CA GLY A 79 -10.77 -5.06 1.84
C GLY A 79 -9.90 -3.82 1.96
N LEU A 80 -10.40 -2.85 2.72
CA LEU A 80 -9.71 -1.61 3.08
C LEU A 80 -10.07 -1.29 4.53
N GLU A 81 -9.05 -0.96 5.31
CA GLU A 81 -9.20 -0.64 6.72
C GLU A 81 -8.29 0.54 7.06
N GLU A 82 -8.79 1.43 7.91
CA GLU A 82 -8.03 2.57 8.45
C GLU A 82 -7.90 2.38 9.96
N PHE A 83 -6.69 2.60 10.48
CA PHE A 83 -6.38 2.43 11.90
C PHE A 83 -5.65 3.65 12.43
N GLU A 84 -5.76 3.86 13.73
CA GLU A 84 -4.90 4.80 14.45
C GLU A 84 -3.63 4.09 14.93
N VAL A 85 -2.48 4.70 14.67
CA VAL A 85 -1.20 4.22 15.18
C VAL A 85 -0.99 4.80 16.58
N VAL A 86 -1.25 4.00 17.61
CA VAL A 86 -1.11 4.42 19.02
C VAL A 86 0.36 4.44 19.46
N LEU A 87 1.17 3.53 18.91
CA LEU A 87 2.60 3.43 19.19
C LEU A 87 3.33 3.04 17.91
N ALA A 88 4.37 3.80 17.58
CA ALA A 88 5.38 3.42 16.61
C ALA A 88 6.74 3.59 17.27
N ASP A 89 7.55 2.53 17.23
CA ASP A 89 8.94 2.58 17.65
C ASP A 89 9.82 2.51 16.40
N VAL A 90 10.85 3.35 16.35
CA VAL A 90 11.83 3.37 15.26
C VAL A 90 13.18 3.13 15.90
N ARG A 91 13.77 1.98 15.60
CA ARG A 91 15.17 1.72 15.94
C ARG A 91 16.02 2.36 14.86
N GLY A 92 16.77 3.39 15.24
CA GLY A 92 17.86 3.90 14.41
C GLY A 92 18.99 2.89 14.34
N ASP A 93 19.78 2.97 13.27
CA ASP A 93 21.10 2.32 13.16
C ASP A 93 22.12 3.01 14.08
#